data_AF-A0A8H8V322-F1
#
_entry.id   AF-A0A8H8V322-F1
#
_cell.length_a   1.000
_cell.length_b   1.000
_cell.length_c   1.000
_cell.angle_alpha   90.00
_cell.angle_beta   90.00
_cell.angle_gamma   90.00
#
_symmetry.space_group_name_H-M   'P 1'
#
loop_
_entity.id
_entity.type
_entity.pdbx_description
1 polymer ?
#
loop_
_entity_poly.entity_id
_entity_poly.type
_entity_poly.pdbx_seq_one_letter_code
_entity_poly.pdbx_strand_id
1 'polypeptide(L)'
;MLSGYQEPVLLIEFDQDNSFSLEPFTDLNTTAAAARSDLQAKLVLLTLHFPKLRIIWSSSPYQTAEIFEELKKNEHEPDPLKAVSIGLADGEDGYSTYAPAPMEILKAIPGITEQNYKQIVLEVDNIMELGNVSENNLIAIIGPEAARRVHGFFDTNMYIS
;
A
#
# COMPACT_ATOMS: atom_id res chain seq x y z
N MET A 1 10.68 -2.91 0.15
CA MET A 1 10.02 -3.69 1.23
C MET A 1 10.91 -3.82 2.47
N LEU A 2 12.01 -4.59 2.48
CA LEU A 2 12.75 -4.87 3.75
C LEU A 2 13.68 -3.75 4.24
N SER A 3 14.11 -2.84 3.37
CA SER A 3 15.12 -1.81 3.70
C SER A 3 14.66 -0.76 4.73
N GLY A 4 13.34 -0.63 4.93
CA GLY A 4 12.74 0.33 5.86
C GLY A 4 12.55 -0.18 7.30
N TYR A 5 12.83 -1.46 7.55
CA TYR A 5 12.54 -2.09 8.84
C TYR A 5 13.84 -2.55 9.52
N GLN A 6 13.98 -2.24 10.81
CA GLN A 6 15.12 -2.69 11.62
C GLN A 6 15.10 -4.21 11.82
N GLU A 7 13.93 -4.76 12.11
CA GLU A 7 13.70 -6.20 12.33
C GLU A 7 12.61 -6.72 11.39
N PRO A 8 12.97 -7.15 10.17
CA PRO A 8 12.00 -7.77 9.27
C PRO A 8 11.60 -9.16 9.77
N VAL A 9 10.30 -9.41 9.86
CA VAL A 9 9.73 -10.70 10.30
C VAL A 9 8.80 -11.24 9.22
N LEU A 10 8.94 -12.52 8.90
CA LEU A 10 7.99 -13.30 8.12
C LEU A 10 7.19 -14.19 9.09
N LEU A 11 5.88 -13.94 9.20
CA LEU A 11 4.97 -14.80 9.94
C LEU A 11 4.34 -15.82 8.97
N ILE A 12 4.47 -17.10 9.28
CA ILE A 12 3.85 -18.20 8.54
C ILE A 12 2.79 -18.82 9.44
N GLU A 13 1.53 -18.66 9.06
CA GLU A 13 0.38 -19.24 9.76
C GLU A 13 -0.03 -20.56 9.11
N PHE A 14 -0.28 -21.57 9.95
CA PHE A 14 -0.81 -22.87 9.55
C PHE A 14 -2.23 -23.06 10.05
N ASP A 15 -2.95 -23.93 9.35
CA ASP A 15 -4.25 -24.41 9.77
C ASP A 15 -4.07 -25.49 10.86
N GLN A 16 -4.89 -25.45 11.92
CA GLN A 16 -4.82 -26.40 13.04
C GLN A 16 -5.01 -27.85 12.56
N ASP A 17 -5.81 -28.04 11.52
CA ASP A 17 -6.14 -29.35 10.96
C ASP A 17 -5.09 -29.84 9.94
N ASN A 18 -4.16 -28.97 9.52
CA ASN A 18 -3.08 -29.30 8.60
C ASN A 18 -1.74 -28.78 9.17
N SER A 19 -1.24 -29.46 10.21
CA SER A 19 0.09 -29.18 10.74
C SER A 19 1.15 -29.42 9.66
N PHE A 20 1.85 -28.36 9.24
CA PHE A 20 3.00 -28.47 8.37
C PHE A 20 4.17 -29.07 9.16
N SER A 21 4.58 -30.29 8.79
CA SER A 21 5.77 -30.92 9.34
C SER A 21 6.95 -30.68 8.40
N LEU A 22 8.03 -30.08 8.93
CA LEU A 22 9.34 -30.01 8.28
C LEU A 22 10.04 -31.37 8.40
N GLU A 23 9.45 -32.43 7.84
CA GLU A 23 10.10 -33.74 7.87
C GLU A 23 11.38 -33.71 7.03
N PRO A 24 12.44 -34.44 7.47
CA PRO A 24 13.70 -34.52 6.74
C PRO A 24 13.50 -35.06 5.32
N PHE A 25 14.43 -34.70 4.41
CA PHE A 25 14.48 -35.07 2.99
C PHE A 25 14.54 -36.58 2.67
N THR A 26 14.22 -37.47 3.61
CA THR A 26 14.51 -38.91 3.49
C THR A 26 13.64 -39.63 2.46
N ASP A 27 12.45 -39.10 2.10
CA ASP A 27 11.53 -39.76 1.17
C ASP A 27 11.07 -38.85 0.01
N LEU A 28 11.98 -38.52 -0.90
CA LEU A 28 11.69 -37.74 -2.12
C LEU A 28 10.89 -38.48 -3.21
N ASN A 29 10.49 -39.74 -2.97
CA ASN A 29 9.88 -40.61 -3.98
C ASN A 29 8.41 -40.29 -4.31
N THR A 30 7.82 -39.27 -3.68
CA THR A 30 6.44 -38.84 -3.94
C THR A 30 6.39 -37.38 -4.41
N THR A 31 5.45 -37.05 -5.29
CA THR A 31 5.25 -35.67 -5.80
C THR A 31 4.95 -34.67 -4.69
N ALA A 32 4.23 -35.09 -3.64
CA ALA A 32 3.97 -34.28 -2.46
C ALA A 32 5.24 -34.00 -1.64
N ALA A 33 6.14 -34.99 -1.51
CA ALA A 33 7.43 -34.78 -0.84
C ALA A 33 8.37 -33.87 -1.66
N ALA A 34 8.37 -33.99 -2.99
CA ALA A 34 9.12 -33.10 -3.86
C ALA A 34 8.66 -31.63 -3.73
N ALA A 35 7.35 -31.37 -3.69
CA ALA A 35 6.82 -30.02 -3.49
C ALA A 35 7.18 -29.42 -2.11
N ARG A 36 7.18 -30.23 -1.05
CA ARG A 36 7.64 -29.80 0.29
C ARG A 36 9.13 -29.49 0.31
N SER A 37 9.95 -30.30 -0.37
CA SER A 37 11.39 -30.08 -0.48
C SER A 37 11.73 -28.77 -1.20
N ASP A 38 10.94 -28.40 -2.22
CA ASP A 38 11.07 -27.12 -2.93
C ASP A 38 10.71 -25.92 -2.05
N LEU A 39 9.63 -26.01 -1.27
CA LEU A 39 9.26 -24.97 -0.30
C LEU A 39 10.35 -24.76 0.77
N GLN A 40 10.88 -25.85 1.34
CA GLN A 40 11.97 -25.79 2.31
C GLN A 40 13.22 -25.16 1.71
N ALA A 41 13.62 -25.57 0.50
CA ALA A 41 14.75 -24.99 -0.20
C ALA A 41 14.57 -23.50 -0.47
N LYS A 42 13.36 -23.06 -0.84
CA LYS A 42 13.02 -21.64 -1.04
C LYS A 42 13.10 -20.84 0.27
N LEU A 43 12.64 -21.39 1.39
CA LEU A 43 12.75 -20.74 2.70
C LEU A 43 14.22 -20.60 3.13
N VAL A 44 15.03 -21.64 2.95
CA VAL A 44 16.48 -21.57 3.20
C VAL A 44 17.11 -20.49 2.31
N LEU A 45 16.82 -20.50 1.01
CA LEU A 45 17.33 -19.51 0.07
C LEU A 45 16.94 -18.09 0.47
N LEU A 46 15.70 -17.88 0.93
CA LEU A 46 15.21 -16.60 1.43
C LEU A 46 16.05 -16.12 2.63
N THR A 47 16.28 -16.98 3.63
CA THR A 47 17.07 -16.62 4.81
C THR A 47 18.54 -16.32 4.48
N LEU A 48 19.12 -17.00 3.47
CA LEU A 48 20.48 -16.72 3.00
C LEU A 48 20.59 -15.35 2.32
N HIS A 49 19.58 -14.95 1.54
CA HIS A 49 19.58 -13.66 0.84
C HIS A 49 19.23 -12.49 1.77
N PHE A 50 18.44 -12.74 2.82
CA PHE A 50 17.99 -11.74 3.77
C PHE A 50 18.41 -12.11 5.19
N PRO A 51 19.68 -11.90 5.58
CA PRO A 51 20.23 -12.39 6.86
C PRO A 51 19.61 -11.76 8.12
N LYS A 52 18.88 -10.64 7.97
CA LYS A 52 18.12 -10.01 9.06
C LYS A 52 16.69 -10.54 9.20
N LEU A 53 16.20 -11.31 8.22
CA LEU A 53 14.83 -11.81 8.21
C LEU A 53 14.66 -12.89 9.30
N ARG A 54 13.68 -12.68 10.17
CA ARG A 54 13.29 -13.64 11.20
C ARG A 54 12.00 -14.34 10.78
N ILE A 55 11.86 -15.62 11.08
CA ILE A 55 10.64 -16.39 10.77
C ILE A 55 9.93 -16.72 12.06
N ILE A 56 8.63 -16.45 12.13
CA ILE A 56 7.72 -16.88 13.19
C ILE A 56 6.73 -17.88 12.60
N TRP A 57 6.54 -18.99 13.29
CA TRP A 57 5.57 -20.02 12.92
C TRP A 57 4.37 -19.92 13.87
N SER A 58 3.17 -19.79 13.32
CA SER A 58 1.92 -19.81 14.07
C SER A 58 1.11 -21.02 13.66
N SER A 59 0.61 -21.76 14.63
CA SER A 59 -0.20 -22.98 14.46
C SER A 59 -1.70 -22.68 14.33
N SER A 60 -2.12 -21.43 14.52
CA SER A 60 -3.52 -21.02 14.35
C SER A 60 -3.70 -19.50 14.34
N PRO A 61 -4.84 -18.99 13.82
CA PRO A 61 -5.18 -17.58 13.91
C PRO A 61 -5.23 -17.03 15.35
N TYR A 62 -5.66 -17.87 16.31
CA TYR A 62 -5.67 -17.49 17.72
C TYR A 62 -4.25 -17.27 18.26
N GLN A 63 -3.32 -18.19 17.94
CA GLN A 63 -1.92 -18.04 18.30
C GLN A 63 -1.28 -16.83 17.59
N THR A 64 -1.65 -16.56 16.35
CA THR A 64 -1.18 -15.37 15.61
C THR A 64 -1.58 -14.09 16.35
N ALA A 65 -2.82 -14.01 16.87
CA ALA A 65 -3.28 -12.87 17.65
C ALA A 65 -2.49 -12.70 18.96
N GLU A 66 -2.26 -13.80 19.71
CA GLU A 66 -1.43 -13.77 20.92
C GLU A 66 0.01 -13.31 20.62
N ILE A 67 0.63 -13.81 19.54
CA ILE A 67 1.96 -13.40 19.10
C ILE A 67 1.98 -11.90 18.80
N PHE A 68 0.98 -11.35 18.10
CA PHE A 68 0.92 -9.92 17.83
C PHE A 68 0.75 -9.09 19.09
N GLU A 69 -0.08 -9.54 20.03
CA GLU A 69 -0.23 -8.86 21.32
C GLU A 69 1.10 -8.84 22.08
N GLU A 70 1.79 -9.98 22.17
CA GLU A 70 3.09 -10.10 22.84
C GLU A 70 4.16 -9.22 22.21
N LEU A 71 4.27 -9.20 20.88
CA LEU A 71 5.21 -8.36 20.16
C LEU A 71 4.92 -6.86 20.38
N LYS A 72 3.64 -6.49 20.60
CA LYS A 72 3.24 -5.10 20.85
C LYS A 72 3.41 -4.65 22.30
N LYS A 73 3.48 -5.55 23.29
CA LYS A 73 3.41 -5.20 24.74
C LYS A 73 4.39 -4.12 25.20
N ASN A 74 5.55 -3.98 24.57
CA ASN A 74 6.57 -2.99 24.94
C ASN A 74 6.92 -2.02 23.81
N GLU A 75 6.16 -2.05 22.72
CA GLU A 75 6.40 -1.23 21.54
C GLU A 75 5.45 -0.03 21.50
N HIS A 76 5.93 1.07 20.93
CA HIS A 76 5.09 2.25 20.72
C HIS A 76 4.15 2.00 19.54
N GLU A 77 2.97 2.64 19.54
CA GLU A 77 2.09 2.58 18.38
C GLU A 77 2.78 3.19 17.14
N PRO A 78 2.62 2.57 15.97
CA PRO A 78 3.28 3.02 14.77
C PRO A 78 2.74 4.38 14.36
N ASP A 79 3.64 5.28 13.97
CA ASP A 79 3.29 6.58 13.41
C ASP A 79 2.84 6.40 11.95
N PRO A 80 1.56 6.66 11.62
CA PRO A 80 1.04 6.43 10.27
C PRO A 80 1.72 7.33 9.24
N LEU A 81 2.13 8.54 9.61
CA LEU A 81 2.78 9.47 8.68
C LEU A 81 4.20 8.98 8.31
N LYS A 82 4.94 8.46 9.29
CA LYS A 82 6.26 7.87 9.04
C LYS A 82 6.17 6.59 8.22
N ALA A 83 5.19 5.74 8.48
CA ALA A 83 5.01 4.49 7.72
C ALA A 83 4.79 4.76 6.22
N VAL A 84 3.99 5.77 5.89
CA VAL A 84 3.78 6.21 4.50
C VAL A 84 5.09 6.69 3.88
N SER A 85 5.88 7.50 4.60
CA SER A 85 7.15 8.02 4.09
C SER A 85 8.19 6.93 3.77
N ILE A 86 8.23 5.84 4.55
CA ILE A 86 9.18 4.73 4.39
C ILE A 86 8.77 3.78 3.25
N GLY A 87 7.46 3.66 2.98
CA GLY A 87 6.92 2.85 1.89
C GLY A 87 7.18 3.42 0.50
N LEU A 88 7.55 4.70 0.41
CA LEU A 88 7.85 5.39 -0.83
C LEU A 88 9.32 5.13 -1.19
N ALA A 89 9.54 4.33 -2.21
CA ALA A 89 10.84 4.30 -2.86
C ALA A 89 11.16 5.70 -3.41
N ASP A 90 12.45 6.08 -3.45
CA ASP A 90 12.91 7.33 -4.08
C ASP A 90 12.26 7.49 -5.46
N GLY A 91 11.29 8.40 -5.57
CA GLY A 91 10.58 8.72 -6.82
C GLY A 91 9.12 8.24 -6.93
N GLU A 92 8.59 7.46 -5.99
CA GLU A 92 7.14 7.23 -5.91
C GLU A 92 6.52 8.25 -4.96
N ASP A 93 5.60 9.05 -5.48
CA ASP A 93 4.91 10.10 -4.76
C ASP A 93 3.98 9.51 -3.69
N GLY A 94 3.97 10.10 -2.47
CA GLY A 94 3.16 9.71 -1.29
C GLY A 94 1.64 9.72 -1.45
N TYR A 95 1.16 9.75 -2.69
CA TYR A 95 -0.22 9.82 -3.12
C TYR A 95 -0.74 8.48 -3.67
N SER A 96 0.04 7.39 -3.55
CA SER A 96 -0.41 6.00 -3.85
C SER A 96 -1.57 5.53 -2.96
N THR A 97 -1.95 6.30 -1.93
CA THR A 97 -3.11 6.05 -1.07
C THR A 97 -4.45 6.40 -1.74
N TYR A 98 -4.46 7.20 -2.82
CA TYR A 98 -5.69 7.54 -3.52
C TYR A 98 -6.07 6.46 -4.52
N ALA A 99 -7.36 6.13 -4.57
CA ALA A 99 -7.86 5.17 -5.55
C ALA A 99 -7.46 5.63 -6.98
N PRO A 100 -6.97 4.71 -7.83
CA PRO A 100 -6.42 5.07 -9.14
C PRO A 100 -7.46 5.72 -10.05
N ALA A 101 -8.72 5.26 -10.00
CA ALA A 101 -9.79 5.78 -10.84
C ALA A 101 -10.13 7.27 -10.59
N PRO A 102 -10.38 7.73 -9.34
CA PRO A 102 -10.51 9.16 -9.05
C PRO A 102 -9.32 10.01 -9.48
N MET A 103 -8.09 9.48 -9.36
CA MET A 103 -6.87 10.19 -9.75
C MET A 103 -6.79 10.37 -11.28
N GLU A 104 -7.13 9.32 -12.04
CA GLU A 104 -7.21 9.41 -13.50
C GLU A 104 -8.27 10.41 -13.96
N ILE A 105 -9.45 10.40 -13.33
CA ILE A 105 -10.51 11.37 -13.63
C ILE A 105 -10.03 12.79 -13.32
N LEU A 106 -9.40 13.01 -12.17
CA LEU A 106 -8.87 14.31 -11.78
C LEU A 106 -7.85 14.84 -12.79
N LYS A 107 -6.92 13.99 -13.22
CA LYS A 107 -5.89 14.34 -14.21
C LYS A 107 -6.46 14.57 -15.62
N ALA A 108 -7.64 14.04 -15.91
CA ALA A 108 -8.34 14.29 -17.17
C ALA A 108 -9.06 15.66 -17.20
N ILE A 109 -9.23 16.34 -16.06
CA ILE A 109 -9.90 17.64 -16.00
C ILE A 109 -9.01 18.72 -16.64
N PRO A 110 -9.52 19.52 -17.60
CA PRO A 110 -8.78 20.61 -18.21
C PRO A 110 -8.21 21.59 -17.19
N GLY A 111 -6.89 21.83 -17.25
CA GLY A 111 -6.19 22.72 -16.33
C GLY A 111 -5.55 22.03 -15.13
N ILE A 112 -5.86 20.76 -14.87
CA ILE A 112 -5.10 19.94 -13.94
C ILE A 112 -3.83 19.42 -14.65
N THR A 113 -2.70 19.48 -13.96
CA THR A 113 -1.37 19.07 -14.43
C THR A 113 -0.65 18.28 -13.35
N GLU A 114 0.41 17.57 -13.72
CA GLU A 114 1.29 16.87 -12.77
C GLU A 114 1.89 17.80 -11.69
N GLN A 115 1.92 19.12 -11.94
CA GLN A 115 2.46 20.10 -11.01
C GLN A 115 1.44 20.64 -10.01
N ASN A 116 0.14 20.68 -10.37
CA ASN A 116 -0.90 21.31 -9.54
C ASN A 116 -1.92 20.34 -8.94
N TYR A 117 -2.04 19.09 -9.44
CA TYR A 117 -3.02 18.13 -8.94
C TYR A 117 -2.83 17.84 -7.44
N LYS A 118 -1.59 17.87 -6.95
CA LYS A 118 -1.27 17.65 -5.52
C LYS A 118 -1.94 18.69 -4.62
N GLN A 119 -1.99 19.96 -5.06
CA GLN A 119 -2.64 21.03 -4.30
C GLN A 119 -4.16 20.83 -4.26
N ILE A 120 -4.76 20.37 -5.35
CA ILE A 120 -6.20 20.05 -5.41
C ILE A 120 -6.55 18.95 -4.41
N VAL A 121 -5.77 17.86 -4.41
CA VAL A 121 -6.01 16.71 -3.54
C VAL A 121 -5.84 17.04 -2.06
N LEU A 122 -5.02 18.05 -1.73
CA LEU A 122 -4.86 18.52 -0.35
C LEU A 122 -6.00 19.43 0.12
N GLU A 123 -6.62 20.17 -0.79
CA GLU A 123 -7.61 21.20 -0.48
C GLU A 123 -9.06 20.74 -0.71
N VAL A 124 -9.27 19.59 -1.37
CA VAL A 124 -10.59 19.11 -1.79
C VAL A 124 -10.72 17.62 -1.54
N ASP A 125 -11.79 17.20 -0.86
CA ASP A 125 -12.00 15.81 -0.42
C ASP A 125 -12.41 14.88 -1.58
N ASN A 126 -13.16 15.41 -2.57
CA ASN A 126 -13.68 14.62 -3.68
C ASN A 126 -14.02 15.45 -4.94
N ILE A 127 -14.25 14.75 -6.06
CA ILE A 127 -14.52 15.39 -7.37
C ILE A 127 -15.84 16.18 -7.37
N MET A 128 -16.84 15.77 -6.59
CA MET A 128 -18.10 16.51 -6.48
C MET A 128 -17.88 17.85 -5.78
N GLU A 129 -17.09 17.87 -4.71
CA GLU A 129 -16.70 19.11 -4.06
C GLU A 129 -15.91 20.01 -5.02
N LEU A 130 -14.96 19.45 -5.77
CA LEU A 130 -14.17 20.19 -6.77
C LEU A 130 -15.07 20.97 -7.75
N GLY A 131 -16.15 20.34 -8.23
CA GLY A 131 -17.12 20.97 -9.13
C GLY A 131 -17.97 22.08 -8.49
N ASN A 132 -17.98 22.18 -7.16
CA ASN A 132 -18.71 23.21 -6.41
C ASN A 132 -17.77 24.31 -5.86
N VAL A 133 -16.45 24.19 -6.03
CA VAL A 133 -15.49 25.22 -5.59
C VAL A 133 -15.60 26.45 -6.49
N SER A 134 -15.78 27.63 -5.86
CA SER A 134 -15.83 28.90 -6.60
C SER A 134 -14.52 29.19 -7.36
N GLU A 135 -14.61 29.87 -8.50
CA GLU A 135 -13.44 30.26 -9.30
C GLU A 135 -12.36 30.94 -8.44
N ASN A 136 -12.74 31.88 -7.56
CA ASN A 136 -11.79 32.59 -6.70
C ASN A 136 -10.99 31.67 -5.78
N ASN A 137 -11.62 30.62 -5.23
CA ASN A 137 -10.92 29.65 -4.39
C ASN A 137 -10.00 28.76 -5.24
N LEU A 138 -10.44 28.36 -6.44
CA LEU A 138 -9.57 27.65 -7.39
C LEU A 138 -8.36 28.50 -7.80
N ILE A 139 -8.52 29.82 -7.97
CA ILE A 139 -7.41 30.73 -8.28
C ILE A 139 -6.36 30.69 -7.16
N ALA A 140 -6.79 30.63 -5.90
CA ALA A 140 -5.90 30.55 -4.75
C ALA A 140 -5.11 29.22 -4.70
N ILE A 141 -5.72 28.11 -5.16
CA ILE A 141 -5.12 26.77 -5.10
C ILE A 141 -4.19 26.51 -6.30
N ILE A 142 -4.65 26.76 -7.53
CA ILE A 142 -3.98 26.35 -8.77
C ILE A 142 -3.63 27.49 -9.73
N GLY A 143 -3.92 28.74 -9.36
CA GLY A 143 -3.66 29.92 -10.16
C GLY A 143 -4.74 30.23 -11.22
N PRO A 144 -4.72 31.45 -11.79
CA PRO A 144 -5.84 32.00 -12.56
C PRO A 144 -6.16 31.25 -13.86
N GLU A 145 -5.13 30.83 -14.58
CA GLU A 145 -5.28 30.13 -15.86
C GLU A 145 -5.87 28.73 -15.69
N ALA A 146 -5.41 27.99 -14.69
CA ALA A 146 -5.89 26.64 -14.42
C ALA A 146 -7.29 26.67 -13.80
N ALA A 147 -7.54 27.60 -12.87
CA ALA A 147 -8.83 27.79 -12.23
C ALA A 147 -9.95 28.04 -13.25
N ARG A 148 -9.73 28.92 -14.23
CA ARG A 148 -10.70 29.18 -15.31
C ARG A 148 -11.04 27.94 -16.12
N ARG A 149 -10.06 27.09 -16.42
CA ARG A 149 -10.28 25.86 -17.20
C ARG A 149 -11.06 24.82 -16.39
N VAL A 150 -10.72 24.66 -15.11
CA VAL A 150 -11.41 23.73 -14.21
C VAL A 150 -12.84 24.19 -13.97
N HIS A 151 -13.04 25.45 -13.57
CA HIS A 151 -14.36 26.02 -13.32
C HIS A 151 -15.23 26.00 -14.58
N GLY A 152 -14.67 26.41 -15.72
CA GLY A 152 -15.36 26.36 -17.00
C GLY A 152 -15.78 24.94 -17.42
N PHE A 153 -14.98 23.92 -17.11
CA PHE A 153 -15.34 22.53 -17.40
C PHE A 153 -16.61 22.08 -16.65
N PHE A 154 -16.76 22.46 -15.38
CA PHE A 154 -17.94 22.11 -14.57
C PHE A 154 -19.15 22.99 -14.85
N ASP A 155 -18.94 24.27 -15.20
CA ASP A 155 -20.00 25.23 -15.54
C ASP A 155 -20.50 25.13 -16.98
N THR A 156 -19.81 24.39 -17.85
CA THR A 156 -20.27 24.22 -19.23
C THR A 156 -21.52 23.36 -19.24
N ASN A 157 -22.66 24.02 -19.36
CA ASN A 157 -23.96 23.40 -19.45
C ASN A 157 -24.02 22.54 -20.72
N MET A 158 -24.03 21.21 -20.58
CA MET A 158 -24.17 20.26 -21.70
C MET A 158 -25.62 20.20 -22.24
N TYR A 159 -26.25 21.34 -22.51
CA TYR A 159 -27.44 21.39 -23.35
C TYR A 159 -27.02 21.61 -24.79
N ILE A 160 -26.83 20.52 -25.51
CA ILE A 160 -26.88 20.51 -26.96
C ILE A 160 -28.38 20.39 -27.32
N SER A 161 -28.97 21.47 -27.83
CA SER A 161 -30.27 21.50 -28.51
C SER A 161 -30.17 21.04 -29.95
#